data_AF-A0A1Q9S433-F1
#
_entry.id   AF-A0A1Q9S433-F1
#
_cell.length_a   1.000
_cell.length_b   1.000
_cell.length_c   1.000
_cell.angle_alpha   90.00
_cell.angle_beta   90.00
_cell.angle_gamma   90.00
#
_symmetry.space_group_name_H-M   'P 1'
#
loop_
_entity.id
_entity.type
_entity.pdbx_description
1 polymer ?
#
loop_
_entity_poly.entity_id
_entity_poly.type
_entity_poly.pdbx_seq_one_letter_code
_entity_poly.pdbx_strand_id
1 'polypeptide(L)'
;MVTRGTAPGNVVYSVHTARPGEVGAVEIVFTNEQEARTYARDRSRDWRITSASVTRFTVGELGTRCPVGWYVDGAEQREHWNRQLYPTDGPVRT
;
A
#
# COMPACT_ATOMS: atom_id res chain seq x y z
N MET A 1 21.65 -27.36 4.60
CA MET A 1 21.39 -26.70 5.90
C MET A 1 21.85 -25.26 5.77
N VAL A 2 20.94 -24.30 5.64
CA VAL A 2 21.28 -22.87 5.54
C VAL A 2 20.75 -22.19 6.78
N THR A 3 21.64 -21.86 7.71
CA THR A 3 21.33 -20.99 8.85
C THR A 3 21.28 -19.55 8.35
N ARG A 4 20.08 -18.99 8.22
CA ARG A 4 19.90 -17.53 8.13
C ARG A 4 19.40 -17.05 9.48
N GLY A 5 20.30 -16.46 10.25
CA GLY A 5 19.90 -15.61 11.37
C GLY A 5 19.13 -14.43 10.80
N THR A 6 17.83 -14.38 11.07
CA THR A 6 16.97 -13.26 10.73
C THR A 6 17.30 -12.14 11.71
N ALA A 7 18.14 -11.18 11.32
CA ALA A 7 18.03 -9.86 11.94
C ALA A 7 16.55 -9.42 11.79
N PRO A 8 15.88 -8.91 12.83
CA PRO A 8 14.50 -8.48 12.70
C PRO A 8 14.42 -7.52 11.52
N GLY A 9 13.66 -7.91 10.49
CA GLY A 9 13.58 -7.11 9.27
C GLY A 9 13.10 -5.71 9.61
N ASN A 10 13.73 -4.70 9.02
CA ASN A 10 13.30 -3.32 9.24
C ASN A 10 11.88 -3.14 8.67
N VAL A 11 10.95 -2.66 9.50
CA VAL A 11 9.63 -2.23 9.05
C VAL A 11 9.80 -0.95 8.24
N VAL A 12 9.21 -0.92 7.05
CA VAL A 12 9.23 0.22 6.14
C VAL A 12 7.85 0.49 5.58
N TYR A 13 7.67 1.69 5.04
CA TYR A 13 6.41 2.21 4.50
C TYR A 13 6.65 2.70 3.08
N SER A 14 6.10 2.02 2.08
CA SER A 14 6.18 2.48 0.68
C SER A 14 4.97 3.33 0.32
N VAL A 15 5.23 4.45 -0.36
CA VAL A 15 4.19 5.26 -0.99
C VAL A 15 4.11 4.91 -2.47
N HIS A 16 2.91 4.56 -2.90
CA HIS A 16 2.57 4.29 -4.28
C HIS A 16 1.66 5.40 -4.79
N THR A 17 1.88 5.85 -6.02
CA THR A 17 1.01 6.83 -6.66
C THR A 17 0.40 6.27 -7.92
N ALA A 18 -0.87 6.60 -8.13
CA ALA A 18 -1.61 6.29 -9.34
C ALA A 18 -1.74 7.56 -10.17
N ARG A 19 -1.54 7.44 -11.49
CA ARG A 19 -1.71 8.54 -12.45
C ARG A 19 -2.62 8.09 -13.59
N PRO A 20 -3.24 9.01 -14.33
CA PRO A 20 -3.98 8.65 -15.53
C PRO A 20 -3.07 7.88 -16.50
N GLY A 21 -3.42 6.63 -16.81
CA GLY A 21 -2.63 5.78 -17.71
C GLY A 21 -1.43 5.06 -17.09
N GLU A 22 -1.11 5.28 -15.81
CA GLU A 22 -0.03 4.59 -15.09
C GLU A 22 -0.56 3.87 -13.86
N VAL A 23 -0.19 2.60 -13.68
CA VAL A 23 -0.59 1.80 -12.51
C VAL A 23 0.59 1.60 -11.57
N GLY A 24 0.48 2.13 -10.36
CA GLY A 24 1.16 1.61 -9.17
C GLY A 24 2.67 1.84 -9.06
N ALA A 25 3.19 2.94 -9.60
CA ALA A 25 4.61 3.28 -9.42
C ALA A 25 4.91 3.50 -7.93
N VAL A 26 5.93 2.81 -7.40
CA VAL A 26 6.51 3.12 -6.10
C VAL A 26 7.29 4.41 -6.25
N GLU A 27 6.90 5.44 -5.51
CA GLU A 27 7.56 6.74 -5.59
C GLU A 27 8.68 6.86 -4.55
N ILE A 28 8.43 6.37 -3.32
CA ILE A 28 9.36 6.55 -2.20
C ILE A 28 9.11 5.53 -1.07
N VAL A 29 10.12 5.27 -0.24
CA VAL A 29 10.06 4.40 0.94
C VAL A 29 10.56 5.14 2.18
N PHE A 30 9.84 5.02 3.30
CA PHE A 30 10.15 5.63 4.59
C PHE A 30 10.34 4.57 5.68
N THR A 31 11.05 4.93 6.75
CA THR A 31 11.15 4.13 7.98
C THR A 31 10.11 4.56 9.03
N ASN A 32 9.44 5.70 8.84
CA ASN A 32 8.43 6.25 9.73
C ASN A 32 7.05 6.31 9.05
N GLU A 33 6.01 5.81 9.73
CA GLU A 33 4.65 5.78 9.19
C GLU A 33 4.05 7.17 9.00
N GLN A 34 4.24 8.05 9.98
CA GLN A 34 3.66 9.38 9.99
C GLN A 34 4.22 10.25 8.85
N GLU A 35 5.52 10.13 8.57
CA GLU A 35 6.16 10.79 7.44
C GLU A 35 5.60 10.27 6.11
N ALA A 36 5.46 8.95 5.97
CA ALA A 36 4.89 8.34 4.76
C ALA A 36 3.44 8.78 4.51
N ARG A 37 2.60 8.80 5.56
CA ARG A 37 1.22 9.30 5.49
C ARG A 37 1.15 10.78 5.14
N THR A 38 1.99 11.59 5.77
CA THR A 38 2.06 13.04 5.49
C THR A 38 2.46 13.30 4.04
N TYR A 39 3.48 12.60 3.56
CA TYR A 39 3.91 12.66 2.16
C TYR A 39 2.79 12.21 1.22
N ALA A 40 2.18 11.04 1.45
CA ALA A 40 1.11 10.52 0.60
C ALA A 40 -0.10 11.47 0.53
N ARG A 41 -0.48 12.05 1.68
CA ARG A 41 -1.55 13.04 1.75
C ARG A 41 -1.24 14.26 0.89
N ASP A 42 -0.06 14.85 1.05
CA ASP A 42 0.33 16.02 0.26
C ASP A 42 0.43 15.66 -1.23
N ARG A 43 1.05 14.52 -1.53
CA ARG A 43 1.27 14.03 -2.89
C ARG A 43 -0.03 13.79 -3.64
N SER A 44 -1.07 13.32 -2.96
CA SER A 44 -2.40 13.10 -3.54
C SER A 44 -3.14 14.38 -3.97
N ARG A 45 -2.60 15.57 -3.66
CA ARG A 45 -3.11 16.88 -4.13
C ARG A 45 -2.47 17.35 -5.44
N ASP A 46 -1.43 16.68 -5.93
CA ASP A 46 -0.91 16.97 -7.26
C ASP A 46 -1.95 16.59 -8.30
N TRP A 47 -2.29 17.53 -9.19
CA TRP A 47 -3.28 17.34 -10.26
C TRP A 47 -2.99 16.19 -11.22
N ARG A 48 -1.73 15.70 -11.27
CA ARG A 48 -1.31 14.55 -12.08
C ARG A 48 -1.57 13.21 -11.40
N ILE A 49 -1.90 13.23 -10.10
CA ILE A 49 -2.08 12.04 -9.29
C ILE A 49 -3.55 11.86 -8.98
N THR A 50 -4.05 10.65 -9.24
CA THR A 50 -5.44 10.30 -8.93
C THR A 50 -5.58 9.78 -7.51
N SER A 51 -4.54 9.13 -6.98
CA SER A 51 -4.47 8.73 -5.57
C SER A 51 -3.04 8.38 -5.13
N ALA A 52 -2.82 8.40 -3.82
CA ALA A 52 -1.61 7.92 -3.18
C ALA A 52 -1.95 6.91 -2.07
N SER A 53 -1.23 5.80 -1.99
CA SER A 53 -1.44 4.77 -0.96
C SER A 53 -0.15 4.43 -0.24
N VAL A 54 -0.25 4.15 1.06
CA VAL A 54 0.87 3.75 1.92
C VAL A 54 0.74 2.26 2.24
N THR A 55 1.81 1.49 2.02
CA THR A 55 1.89 0.08 2.38
C THR A 55 3.03 -0.14 3.37
N ARG A 56 2.71 -0.70 4.53
CA ARG A 56 3.68 -1.17 5.53
C ARG A 56 4.14 -2.59 5.17
N PHE A 57 5.43 -2.89 5.31
CA PHE A 57 5.93 -4.26 5.23
C PHE A 57 7.28 -4.42 5.94
N THR A 58 7.67 -5.67 6.19
CA THR A 58 8.98 -6.02 6.76
C THR A 58 9.93 -6.43 5.63
N VAL A 59 11.07 -5.75 5.52
CA VAL A 59 12.06 -6.06 4.49
C VAL A 59 12.62 -7.47 4.70
N GLY A 60 12.62 -8.26 3.62
CA GLY A 60 13.11 -9.64 3.64
C GLY A 60 12.09 -10.67 4.15
N GLU A 61 10.88 -10.25 4.52
CA GLU A 61 9.83 -11.13 5.02
C GLU A 61 8.61 -11.14 4.09
N LEU A 62 8.30 -12.31 3.53
CA LEU A 62 7.19 -12.51 2.61
C LEU A 62 5.85 -12.40 3.35
N GLY A 63 4.83 -11.89 2.65
CA GLY A 63 3.45 -11.86 3.16
C GLY A 63 3.15 -10.75 4.18
N THR A 64 4.09 -9.83 4.44
CA THR A 64 3.95 -8.79 5.47
C THR A 64 3.35 -7.47 4.98
N ARG A 65 2.98 -7.38 3.69
CA ARG A 65 2.39 -6.16 3.11
C ARG A 65 1.00 -5.90 3.68
N CYS A 66 0.86 -4.77 4.34
CA CYS A 66 -0.40 -4.29 4.90
C CYS A 66 -0.61 -2.84 4.45
N PRO A 67 -1.67 -2.51 3.70
CA PRO A 67 -1.98 -1.11 3.41
C PRO A 67 -2.32 -0.40 4.73
N VAL A 68 -1.89 0.85 4.89
CA VAL A 68 -2.11 1.62 6.13
C VAL A 68 -2.67 3.02 5.87
N GLY A 69 -2.74 3.44 4.61
CA GLY A 69 -3.35 4.72 4.25
C GLY A 69 -3.65 4.81 2.77
N TRP A 70 -4.72 5.51 2.42
CA TRP A 70 -5.10 5.80 1.04
C TRP A 70 -5.66 7.22 0.97
N TYR A 71 -5.17 8.02 0.03
CA TYR A 71 -5.46 9.44 -0.06
C TYR A 71 -5.85 9.81 -1.48
N VAL A 72 -6.91 10.61 -1.59
CA VAL A 72 -7.39 11.24 -2.83
C VAL A 72 -7.60 12.71 -2.52
N ASP A 73 -6.99 13.61 -3.29
CA ASP A 73 -7.08 15.06 -3.10
C ASP A 73 -6.80 15.52 -1.65
N GLY A 74 -5.81 14.90 -1.01
CA GLY A 74 -5.41 15.18 0.37
C GLY A 74 -6.40 14.73 1.45
N ALA A 75 -7.46 14.02 1.08
CA ALA A 75 -8.42 13.41 1.99
C ALA A 75 -8.15 11.90 2.13
N GLU A 76 -8.05 11.44 3.37
CA GLU A 76 -7.93 10.02 3.68
C GLU A 76 -9.24 9.30 3.33
N GLN A 77 -9.12 8.26 2.53
CA GLN A 77 -10.22 7.41 2.12
C GLN A 77 -10.36 6.29 3.13
N ARG A 78 -11.59 6.05 3.61
CA ARG A 78 -11.87 4.92 4.49
C ARG A 78 -11.58 3.62 3.75
N GLU A 79 -10.96 2.68 4.45
CA GLU A 79 -10.68 1.34 3.96
C GLU A 79 -11.98 0.60 3.61
N HIS A 80 -12.41 0.70 2.35
CA HIS A 80 -13.39 -0.23 1.80
C HIS A 80 -12.66 -1.45 1.23
N TRP A 81 -11.99 -2.22 2.07
CA TRP A 81 -11.40 -3.51 1.68
C TRP A 81 -12.43 -4.65 1.60
N ASN A 82 -13.68 -4.38 1.97
CA ASN A 82 -14.82 -5.29 1.77
C ASN A 82 -15.31 -5.38 0.31
N ARG A 83 -14.41 -5.23 -0.66
CA ARG A 83 -14.71 -5.68 -2.01
C ARG A 83 -14.20 -7.10 -2.09
N GLN A 84 -15.11 -8.06 -2.08
CA GLN A 84 -14.83 -9.44 -2.45
C GLN A 84 -14.35 -9.40 -3.91
N LEU A 85 -13.02 -9.30 -4.11
CA LEU A 85 -12.40 -9.12 -5.42
C LEU A 85 -12.51 -10.38 -6.29
N TYR A 86 -12.88 -11.51 -5.67
CA TYR A 86 -13.12 -12.78 -6.32
C TYR A 86 -14.42 -13.38 -5.79
N PRO A 87 -15.40 -13.73 -6.66
CA PRO A 87 -16.47 -14.63 -6.28
C PRO A 87 -15.83 -15.96 -5.85
N THR A 88 -15.91 -16.30 -4.57
CA THR A 88 -15.52 -17.63 -4.06
C THR A 88 -16.62 -18.65 -4.23
N ASP A 89 -17.83 -18.19 -4.54
CA ASP A 89 -18.98 -19.03 -4.81
C ASP A 89 -19.08 -19.24 -6.32
N GLY A 90 -18.45 -20.31 -6.82
CA GLY A 90 -18.80 -20.86 -8.13
C GLY A 90 -20.30 -21.18 -8.16
N PRO A 91 -20.95 -21.25 -9.34
CA PRO A 91 -22.37 -21.55 -9.42
C PRO A 91 -22.65 -22.88 -8.74
N VAL A 92 -23.40 -22.85 -7.62
CA VAL A 92 -24.06 -24.02 -7.07
C VAL A 92 -25.06 -24.47 -8.14
N ARG A 93 -24.68 -25.48 -8.92
CA ARG A 93 -25.61 -26.17 -9.83
C ARG A 93 -26.56 -26.96 -8.95
N THR A 94 -27.77 -26.43 -8.75
CA THR A 94 -28.96 -27.21 -8.41
C THR A 94 -29.46 -27.97 -9.62
#